data_AF-A0AAJ0U615-F1
#
_entry.id   AF-A0AAJ0U615-F1
#
_cell.length_a   1.000
_cell.length_b   1.000
_cell.length_c   1.000
_cell.angle_alpha   90.00
_cell.angle_beta   90.00
_cell.angle_gamma   90.00
#
_symmetry.space_group_name_H-M   'P 1'
#
loop_
_entity.id
_entity.type
_entity.pdbx_description
1 polymer ?
#
loop_
_entity_poly.entity_id
_entity_poly.type
_entity_poly.pdbx_seq_one_letter_code
_entity_poly.pdbx_strand_id
1 'polypeptide(L)'
;MFDEQEQVIRYKWDSWTGSGYRLRFDADDVAHNYHIEDCSNHVVVDDYGCADLDEALLVLNRFFSIDESAERSRISRWLPQERLQ
;
A
#
# COMPACT_ATOMS: atom_id res chain seq x y z
N MET A 1 0.37 -10.09 3.24
CA MET A 1 -0.95 -10.62 3.66
C MET A 1 -1.83 -9.41 3.90
N PHE A 2 -3.02 -9.37 3.29
CA PHE A 2 -3.99 -8.30 3.48
C PHE A 2 -4.71 -8.49 4.82
N ASP A 3 -4.80 -7.42 5.59
CA ASP A 3 -5.57 -7.33 6.81
C ASP A 3 -6.93 -6.71 6.47
N GLU A 4 -7.98 -7.52 6.48
CA GLU A 4 -9.33 -7.10 6.09
C GLU A 4 -9.96 -6.12 7.10
N GLN A 5 -9.52 -6.14 8.36
CA GLN A 5 -10.06 -5.26 9.41
C GLN A 5 -9.53 -3.83 9.24
N GLU A 6 -8.25 -3.73 8.88
CA GLU A 6 -7.57 -2.45 8.68
C GLU A 6 -7.55 -2.00 7.21
N GLN A 7 -7.96 -2.86 6.27
CA GLN A 7 -7.83 -2.67 4.83
C GLN A 7 -6.38 -2.35 4.39
N VAL A 8 -5.40 -3.03 5.00
CA VAL A 8 -3.97 -2.77 4.74
C VAL A 8 -3.22 -4.00 4.23
N ILE A 9 -2.24 -3.75 3.36
CA ILE A 9 -1.20 -4.71 3.00
C ILE A 9 0.09 -4.27 3.66
N ARG A 10 0.56 -5.05 4.64
CA ARG A 10 1.88 -4.83 5.25
C ARG A 10 2.98 -5.17 4.23
N TYR A 11 3.86 -4.21 4.01
CA TYR A 11 4.92 -4.23 3.02
C TYR A 11 6.29 -4.10 3.69
N LYS A 12 7.18 -5.07 3.42
CA LYS A 12 8.54 -5.15 4.02
C LYS A 12 8.53 -4.94 5.54
N TRP A 13 7.49 -5.46 6.20
CA TRP A 13 7.31 -5.37 7.65
C TRP A 13 8.28 -6.27 8.38
N ASP A 14 9.04 -5.69 9.30
CA ASP A 14 9.90 -6.37 10.24
C ASP A 14 9.26 -6.33 11.64
N SER A 15 8.80 -7.49 12.13
CA SER A 15 8.09 -7.59 13.40
C SER A 15 8.99 -7.40 14.62
N TRP A 16 10.31 -7.46 14.46
CA TRP A 16 11.27 -7.28 15.54
C TRP A 16 11.49 -5.80 15.85
N THR A 17 11.61 -4.98 14.81
CA THR A 17 11.83 -3.54 14.88
C THR A 17 10.52 -2.74 14.84
N GLY A 18 9.41 -3.36 14.43
CA GLY A 18 8.14 -2.67 14.22
C GLY A 18 8.21 -1.67 13.07
N SER A 19 9.09 -1.94 12.10
CA SER A 19 9.36 -1.06 10.97
C SER A 19 8.91 -1.66 9.65
N GLY A 20 8.58 -0.79 8.71
CA GLY A 20 8.06 -1.17 7.41
C GLY A 20 7.00 -0.18 6.94
N TYR A 21 6.36 -0.54 5.84
CA TYR A 21 5.35 0.29 5.21
C TYR A 21 4.05 -0.48 5.17
N ARG A 22 2.93 0.22 5.16
CA ARG A 22 1.63 -0.36 4.86
C ARG A 22 0.99 0.39 3.71
N LEU A 23 0.44 -0.38 2.79
CA LEU A 23 -0.44 0.12 1.74
C LEU A 23 -1.86 -0.01 2.25
N ARG A 24 -2.52 1.11 2.53
CA ARG A 24 -3.93 1.14 2.93
C ARG A 24 -4.78 1.42 1.71
N PHE A 25 -5.87 0.68 1.57
CA PHE A 25 -6.92 1.00 0.60
C PHE A 25 -8.00 1.82 1.30
N ASP A 26 -8.35 2.96 0.73
CA ASP A 26 -9.42 3.83 1.20
C ASP A 26 -10.50 3.90 0.13
N ALA A 27 -11.62 3.21 0.36
CA ALA A 27 -12.70 3.19 -0.61
C ALA A 27 -13.57 4.47 -0.58
N ASP A 28 -13.44 5.29 0.46
CA ASP A 28 -14.24 6.50 0.62
C ASP A 28 -13.59 7.71 -0.08
N ASP A 29 -12.26 7.71 -0.27
CA ASP A 29 -11.54 8.67 -1.11
C ASP A 29 -11.33 8.14 -2.55
N VAL A 30 -12.31 8.39 -3.42
CA VAL A 30 -12.27 7.96 -4.82
C VAL A 30 -11.11 8.60 -5.61
N ALA A 31 -10.59 9.75 -5.16
CA ALA A 31 -9.51 10.45 -5.84
C ALA A 31 -8.13 9.93 -5.40
N HIS A 32 -8.01 9.45 -4.16
CA HIS A 32 -6.76 8.96 -3.58
C HIS A 32 -7.00 7.70 -2.74
N ASN A 33 -7.42 6.63 -3.40
CA ASN A 33 -7.86 5.40 -2.77
C ASN A 33 -6.72 4.49 -2.27
N TYR A 34 -5.45 4.88 -2.48
CA TYR A 34 -4.29 4.17 -1.92
C TYR A 34 -3.44 5.11 -1.08
N HIS A 35 -3.04 4.69 0.11
CA HIS A 35 -2.12 5.46 0.96
C HIS A 35 -0.93 4.61 1.37
N ILE A 36 0.25 5.23 1.36
CA ILE A 36 1.48 4.59 1.83
C ILE A 36 1.88 5.22 3.14
N GLU A 37 1.91 4.40 4.18
CA GLU A 37 2.18 4.85 5.53
C GLU A 37 3.39 4.12 6.08
N ASP A 38 4.31 4.88 6.69
CA ASP A 38 5.39 4.30 7.50
C ASP A 38 4.79 3.82 8.83
N CYS A 39 4.97 2.53 9.12
CA CYS A 39 4.39 1.92 10.31
C CYS A 39 5.04 2.37 11.63
N SER A 40 6.27 2.88 11.60
CA SER A 40 6.99 3.33 12.80
C SER A 40 6.73 4.79 13.14
N ASN A 41 6.48 5.64 12.13
CA ASN A 41 6.29 7.07 12.33
C ASN A 41 4.86 7.57 12.09
N HIS A 42 3.95 6.72 11.61
CA HIS A 42 2.61 7.13 11.15
C HIS A 42 2.65 8.31 10.17
N VAL A 43 3.77 8.49 9.48
CA VAL A 43 3.93 9.51 8.45
C VAL A 43 3.35 8.92 7.19
N VAL A 44 2.30 9.56 6.68
CA VAL A 44 1.83 9.36 5.31
C VAL A 44 2.95 9.85 4.42
N VAL A 45 3.55 8.94 3.64
CA VAL A 45 4.74 9.25 2.85
C VAL A 45 4.35 9.84 1.49
N ASP A 46 3.06 9.74 1.14
CA ASP A 46 2.41 10.46 0.05
C ASP A 46 1.51 11.58 0.59
N ASP A 47 1.97 12.84 0.56
CA ASP A 47 1.24 14.00 1.12
C ASP A 47 -0.23 14.14 0.64
N TYR A 48 -0.64 13.47 -0.44
CA TYR A 48 -2.00 13.49 -1.00
C TYR A 48 -2.65 12.11 -1.17
N GLY A 49 -1.98 10.99 -0.88
CA GLY A 49 -2.44 9.67 -1.34
C GLY A 49 -2.17 9.43 -2.83
N CYS A 50 -2.39 8.20 -3.27
CA CYS A 50 -2.20 7.71 -4.64
C CYS A 50 -3.56 7.37 -5.26
N ALA A 51 -3.76 7.76 -6.53
CA ALA A 51 -5.02 7.56 -7.25
C ALA A 51 -5.23 6.11 -7.73
N ASP A 52 -4.14 5.34 -7.82
CA ASP A 52 -4.17 3.94 -8.17
C ASP A 52 -2.97 3.16 -7.58
N LEU A 53 -3.01 1.85 -7.80
CA LEU A 53 -1.97 0.94 -7.34
C LEU A 53 -0.62 1.17 -8.04
N ASP A 54 -0.60 1.68 -9.27
CA ASP A 54 0.65 1.93 -10.00
C ASP A 54 1.38 3.14 -9.39
N GLU A 55 0.67 4.21 -9.06
CA GLU A 55 1.22 5.35 -8.33
C GLU A 55 1.78 4.94 -6.96
N ALA A 56 1.05 4.10 -6.22
CA ALA A 56 1.52 3.58 -4.95
C ALA A 56 2.82 2.75 -5.12
N LEU A 57 2.89 1.91 -6.16
CA LEU A 57 4.09 1.14 -6.45
C LEU A 57 5.28 2.02 -6.83
N LEU A 58 5.07 3.11 -7.57
CA LEU A 58 6.11 4.09 -7.88
C LEU A 58 6.68 4.74 -6.61
N VAL A 59 5.83 5.06 -5.63
CA VAL A 59 6.27 5.57 -4.33
C VAL A 59 7.08 4.52 -3.57
N LEU A 60 6.60 3.28 -3.47
CA LEU A 60 7.32 2.19 -2.82
C LEU A 60 8.67 1.88 -3.50
N ASN A 61 8.74 2.03 -4.82
CA ASN A 61 9.95 1.78 -5.58
C ASN A 61 11.09 2.74 -5.19
N ARG A 62 10.77 3.99 -4.80
CA ARG A 62 11.76 4.96 -4.30
C ARG A 62 12.49 4.49 -3.04
N PHE A 63 11.88 3.61 -2.25
CA PHE A 63 12.42 3.13 -0.98
C PHE A 63 13.07 1.76 -1.07
N PHE A 64 12.50 0.86 -1.89
CA PHE A 64 12.84 -0.57 -1.83
C PHE A 64 13.42 -1.15 -3.13
N SER A 65 13.49 -0.37 -4.22
CA SER A 65 13.95 -0.85 -5.53
C SER A 65 13.24 -2.15 -5.93
N ILE A 66 11.95 -2.05 -6.27
CA ILE A 66 11.03 -3.17 -6.46
C ILE A 66 10.72 -3.41 -7.94
N ASP A 67 10.29 -4.62 -8.28
CA ASP A 67 9.66 -4.88 -9.58
C ASP A 67 8.16 -4.54 -9.49
N GLU A 68 7.79 -3.39 -10.04
CA GLU A 68 6.41 -2.87 -10.01
C GLU A 68 5.41 -3.86 -10.63
N SER A 69 5.77 -4.55 -11.72
CA SER A 69 4.87 -5.49 -12.40
C SER A 69 4.60 -6.74 -11.56
N ALA A 70 5.65 -7.28 -10.94
CA ALA A 70 5.55 -8.41 -10.03
C ALA A 70 4.75 -8.05 -8.76
N GLU A 71 5.01 -6.86 -8.21
CA GLU A 71 4.34 -6.39 -6.99
C GLU A 71 2.87 -6.03 -7.22
N ARG A 72 2.53 -5.41 -8.36
CA ARG A 72 1.14 -5.23 -8.79
C ARG A 72 0.41 -6.56 -8.81
N SER A 73 0.97 -7.55 -9.49
CA SER A 73 0.38 -8.89 -9.59
C SER A 73 0.20 -9.54 -8.21
N ARG A 74 1.13 -9.30 -7.28
CA ARG A 74 1.06 -9.82 -5.91
C ARG A 74 -0.02 -9.12 -5.08
N ILE A 75 -0.09 -7.79 -5.14
CA ILE A 75 -1.01 -6.97 -4.37
C ILE A 75 -2.44 -7.11 -4.89
N SER A 76 -2.64 -7.14 -6.21
CA SER A 76 -3.96 -7.34 -6.82
C SER A 76 -4.59 -8.69 -6.46
N ARG A 77 -3.80 -9.70 -6.06
CA ARG A 77 -4.34 -10.98 -5.53
C ARG A 77 -4.91 -10.87 -4.12
N TRP A 78 -4.57 -9.81 -3.40
CA TRP A 78 -4.96 -9.59 -2.02
C TRP A 78 -5.99 -8.47 -1.85
N LEU A 79 -6.15 -7.62 -2.86
CA LEU A 79 -7.24 -6.66 -2.92
C LEU A 79 -8.56 -7.40 -3.18
N PRO A 80 -9.65 -7.05 -2.48
CA PRO A 80 -10.95 -7.64 -2.72
C PRO A 80 -11.41 -7.32 -4.15
N GLN A 81 -11.59 -8.36 -4.98
CA GLN A 81 -11.94 -8.24 -6.40
C GLN A 81 -13.27 -7.48 -6.64
N GLU A 82 -14.15 -7.40 -5.64
CA GLU A 82 -15.45 -6.70 -5.72
C GLU A 82 -15.34 -5.16 -5.68
N ARG A 83 -14.14 -4.60 -5.46
CA ARG A 83 -13.92 -3.14 -5.36
C ARG A 83 -13.24 -2.53 -6.60
N LEU A 84 -13.04 -3.34 -7.65
CA LEU A 84 -12.42 -2.93 -8.92
C LEU A 84 -13.44 -2.73 -10.07
N GLN A 85 -14.74 -2.63 -9.76
CA GLN A 85 -15.81 -2.36 -10.74
C GLN A 85 -16.22 -0.89 -10.75
#